data_AF-A0A6Y9WY20-F1
#
_entry.id   AF-A0A6Y9WY20-F1
#
_cell.length_a   1.000
_cell.length_b   1.000
_cell.length_c   1.000
_cell.angle_alpha   90.00
_cell.angle_beta   90.00
_cell.angle_gamma   90.00
#
_symmetry.space_group_name_H-M   'P 1'
#
loop_
_entity.id
_entity.type
_entity.pdbx_description
1 polymer ?
#
loop_
_entity_poly.entity_id
_entity_poly.type
_entity_poly.pdbx_seq_one_letter_code
_entity_poly.pdbx_strand_id
1 'polypeptide(L)'
;MEYYVYKINLQPDILELYERTNELMYLITEVIPNSLEAVLEVTKLDKFFKFVANDTLEFGFDEEFKQLETDTEVLIDEYNKIVHAYNETGEIHYSKTFLSLNEKCGVKRRYMEVFIPGIKKAYDLISDEQIEERFNLESNNQVGTSITHIRKFYKIKLFMDTDEFLNIKEPLKLVSIYNPGTEHLLVKTNRVDLANNYIEALTRIINENKSIIRQIGKVNINPIYESVYLDGDITEISFVIVYPNGNPPLDRHNILRDSFAKEEEVKLIGTDEMPLRKEPIEEYINEKGEKGYLKNIFTKGAFRTKIKQINNLNADKR
;
A
#
# COMPACT_ATOMS: atom_id res chain seq x y z
N MET A 1 7.92 16.61 17.10
CA MET A 1 7.64 16.27 15.69
C MET A 1 7.70 14.76 15.61
N GLU A 2 6.69 14.11 15.03
CA GLU A 2 6.50 12.65 15.18
C GLU A 2 7.11 11.88 14.00
N TYR A 3 7.58 10.66 14.30
CA TYR A 3 8.07 9.71 13.32
C TYR A 3 7.32 8.39 13.48
N TYR A 4 6.72 7.92 12.39
CA TYR A 4 6.17 6.56 12.32
C TYR A 4 7.26 5.58 11.92
N VAL A 5 7.33 4.45 12.61
CA VAL A 5 8.42 3.48 12.48
C VAL A 5 8.02 2.31 11.60
N TYR A 6 8.83 2.02 10.59
CA TYR A 6 8.73 0.88 9.70
C TYR A 6 10.04 0.09 9.69
N LYS A 7 10.04 -1.14 9.18
CA LYS A 7 11.23 -1.98 8.98
C LYS A 7 11.32 -2.43 7.54
N ILE A 8 12.51 -2.33 6.95
CA ILE A 8 12.81 -2.88 5.63
C ILE A 8 13.16 -4.37 5.80
N ASN A 9 12.41 -5.25 5.14
CA ASN A 9 12.65 -6.68 5.12
C ASN A 9 13.03 -7.12 3.70
N LEU A 10 14.21 -7.71 3.58
CA LEU A 10 14.77 -8.32 2.37
C LEU A 10 14.38 -9.79 2.25
N GLN A 11 14.55 -10.35 1.06
CA GLN A 11 14.31 -11.77 0.81
C GLN A 11 15.47 -12.66 1.30
N PRO A 12 15.20 -13.94 1.61
CA PRO A 12 16.20 -14.86 2.16
C PRO A 12 17.42 -15.08 1.26
N ASP A 13 17.23 -15.07 -0.07
CA ASP A 13 18.30 -15.23 -1.05
C ASP A 13 19.33 -14.09 -1.01
N ILE A 14 18.87 -12.86 -0.81
CA ILE A 14 19.75 -11.71 -0.64
C ILE A 14 20.51 -11.84 0.67
N LEU A 15 19.84 -12.15 1.78
CA LEU A 15 20.51 -12.29 3.07
C LEU A 15 21.55 -13.40 3.05
N GLU A 16 21.22 -14.55 2.49
CA GLU A 16 22.13 -15.68 2.37
C GLU A 16 23.38 -15.33 1.56
N LEU A 17 23.22 -14.56 0.46
CA LEU A 17 24.35 -14.09 -0.34
C LEU A 17 25.38 -13.32 0.50
N TYR A 18 24.92 -12.37 1.31
CA TYR A 18 25.80 -11.54 2.15
C TYR A 18 26.23 -12.23 3.45
N GLU A 19 25.45 -13.19 3.97
CA GLU A 19 25.86 -14.03 5.10
C GLU A 19 27.04 -14.93 4.70
N ARG A 20 26.98 -15.54 3.51
CA ARG A 20 28.06 -16.40 2.99
C ARG A 20 29.39 -15.67 2.78
N THR A 21 29.34 -14.37 2.50
CA THR A 21 30.55 -13.53 2.35
C THR A 21 30.94 -12.79 3.63
N ASN A 22 30.20 -12.95 4.73
CA ASN A 22 30.38 -12.22 5.99
C ASN A 22 30.25 -10.69 5.83
N GLU A 23 29.35 -10.26 4.95
CA GLU A 23 29.13 -8.86 4.55
C GLU A 23 27.74 -8.34 4.96
N LEU A 24 27.04 -9.01 5.87
CA LEU A 24 25.70 -8.59 6.32
C LEU A 24 25.69 -7.15 6.86
N MET A 25 26.75 -6.74 7.57
CA MET A 25 26.87 -5.35 8.02
C MET A 25 27.05 -4.37 6.87
N TYR A 26 27.82 -4.74 5.84
CA TYR A 26 28.01 -3.92 4.65
C TYR A 26 26.70 -3.77 3.85
N LEU A 27 25.91 -4.85 3.74
CA LEU A 27 24.56 -4.79 3.17
C LEU A 27 23.71 -3.72 3.88
N ILE A 28 23.66 -3.77 5.21
CA ILE A 28 22.83 -2.91 6.05
C ILE A 28 23.33 -1.46 6.06
N THR A 29 24.64 -1.22 6.17
CA THR A 29 25.18 0.14 6.37
C THR A 29 25.52 0.87 5.07
N GLU A 30 25.69 0.16 3.95
CA GLU A 30 26.14 0.77 2.70
C GLU A 30 25.26 0.36 1.51
N VAL A 31 25.04 -0.94 1.26
CA VAL A 31 24.33 -1.37 0.04
C VAL A 31 22.86 -0.92 0.02
N ILE A 32 22.11 -1.14 1.11
CA ILE A 32 20.71 -0.70 1.20
C ILE A 32 20.58 0.81 0.97
N PRO A 33 21.22 1.70 1.75
CA PRO A 33 21.06 3.13 1.57
C PRO A 33 21.54 3.61 0.20
N ASN A 34 22.69 3.13 -0.30
CA ASN A 34 23.24 3.57 -1.59
C ASN A 34 22.40 3.07 -2.78
N SER A 35 21.75 1.90 -2.66
CA SER A 35 20.84 1.43 -3.71
C SER A 35 19.64 2.36 -3.89
N LEU A 36 19.19 3.02 -2.82
CA LEU A 36 18.07 3.95 -2.87
C LEU A 36 18.42 5.29 -3.55
N GLU A 37 19.69 5.61 -3.76
CA GLU A 37 20.12 6.81 -4.53
C GLU A 37 19.56 6.82 -5.96
N ALA A 38 19.24 5.64 -6.51
CA ALA A 38 18.63 5.53 -7.83
C ALA A 38 17.23 6.17 -7.91
N VAL A 39 16.57 6.40 -6.77
CA VAL A 39 15.18 6.88 -6.67
C VAL A 39 14.96 7.90 -5.56
N LEU A 40 15.95 8.22 -4.73
CA LEU A 40 15.84 9.20 -3.64
C LEU A 40 17.17 9.95 -3.50
N GLU A 41 17.11 11.16 -2.97
CA GLU A 41 18.27 11.89 -2.51
C GLU A 41 18.67 11.27 -1.17
N VAL A 42 19.90 10.76 -1.10
CA VAL A 42 20.44 10.15 0.10
C VAL A 42 21.47 11.08 0.73
N THR A 43 21.23 11.47 1.97
CA THR A 43 22.19 12.24 2.78
C THR A 43 22.61 11.42 4.00
N LYS A 44 23.89 11.09 4.12
CA LYS A 44 24.44 10.42 5.30
C LYS A 44 24.50 11.40 6.48
N LEU A 45 23.87 11.04 7.59
CA LEU A 45 23.81 11.80 8.85
C LEU A 45 24.46 10.98 9.97
N ASP A 46 25.76 11.17 10.22
CA ASP A 46 26.54 10.34 11.19
C ASP A 46 26.27 8.83 11.00
N LYS A 47 25.38 8.26 11.82
CA LYS A 47 24.97 6.83 11.80
C LYS A 47 23.67 6.54 11.05
N PHE A 48 23.00 7.55 10.52
CA PHE A 48 21.71 7.45 9.85
C PHE A 48 21.83 7.86 8.38
N PHE A 49 20.79 7.56 7.60
CA PHE A 49 20.65 8.05 6.23
C PHE A 49 19.31 8.75 6.09
N LYS A 50 19.33 10.01 5.68
CA LYS A 50 18.13 10.77 5.36
C LYS A 50 17.78 10.55 3.90
N PHE A 51 16.52 10.26 3.63
CA PHE A 51 15.98 10.12 2.28
C PHE A 51 14.94 11.21 2.01
N VAL A 52 15.04 11.80 0.82
CA VAL A 52 14.11 12.79 0.27
C VAL A 52 13.80 12.39 -1.18
N ALA A 53 12.57 12.59 -1.64
CA ALA A 53 12.26 12.34 -3.05
C ALA A 53 13.05 13.27 -3.97
N ASN A 54 13.56 12.72 -5.08
CA ASN A 54 14.08 13.54 -6.17
C ASN A 54 12.92 14.26 -6.87
N ASP A 55 13.11 15.51 -7.28
CA ASP A 55 12.14 16.28 -8.07
C ASP A 55 11.76 15.59 -9.40
N THR A 56 12.59 14.65 -9.88
CA THR A 56 12.36 13.89 -11.11
C THR A 56 11.30 12.78 -11.00
N LEU A 57 10.75 12.54 -9.81
CA LEU A 57 9.67 11.57 -9.57
C LEU A 57 8.28 12.18 -9.76
N GLU A 58 8.16 13.28 -10.48
CA GLU A 58 6.89 13.77 -11.00
C GLU A 58 6.29 12.72 -11.93
N PHE A 59 5.35 11.95 -11.39
CA PHE A 59 4.54 11.07 -12.19
C PHE A 59 3.57 11.92 -13.03
N GLY A 60 3.45 11.60 -14.32
CA GLY A 60 2.47 12.19 -15.23
C GLY A 60 1.02 11.81 -14.90
N PHE A 61 0.65 11.79 -13.61
CA PHE A 61 -0.68 11.47 -13.11
C PHE A 61 -1.75 12.29 -13.83
N ASP A 62 -1.51 13.59 -13.96
CA ASP A 62 -2.49 14.52 -14.52
C ASP A 62 -2.75 14.22 -15.99
N GLU A 63 -1.71 13.86 -16.77
CA GLU A 63 -1.85 13.44 -18.16
C GLU A 63 -2.59 12.10 -18.28
N GLU A 64 -2.23 11.12 -17.45
CA GLU A 64 -2.88 9.82 -17.43
C GLU A 64 -4.35 9.92 -17.00
N PHE A 65 -4.65 10.75 -16.00
CA PHE A 65 -6.00 10.99 -15.52
C PHE A 65 -6.85 11.67 -16.57
N LYS A 66 -6.31 12.70 -17.24
CA LYS A 66 -7.02 13.40 -18.32
C LYS A 66 -7.39 12.46 -19.46
N GLN A 67 -6.51 11.52 -19.81
CA GLN A 67 -6.83 10.52 -20.82
C GLN A 67 -7.90 9.51 -20.32
N LEU A 68 -7.90 9.16 -19.02
CA LEU A 68 -8.97 8.34 -18.43
C LEU A 68 -10.31 9.08 -18.42
N GLU A 69 -10.30 10.37 -18.16
CA GLU A 69 -11.47 11.25 -18.22
C GLU A 69 -12.09 11.25 -19.61
N THR A 70 -11.32 11.53 -20.66
CA THR A 70 -11.80 11.50 -22.05
C THR A 70 -12.40 10.13 -22.41
N ASP A 71 -11.72 9.02 -22.08
CA ASP A 71 -12.23 7.68 -22.38
C ASP A 71 -13.51 7.36 -21.56
N THR A 72 -13.63 7.88 -20.35
CA THR A 72 -14.79 7.65 -19.47
C THR A 72 -15.99 8.49 -19.89
N GLU A 73 -15.80 9.70 -20.41
CA GLU A 73 -16.88 10.51 -20.99
C GLU A 73 -17.56 9.79 -22.15
N VAL A 74 -16.77 9.22 -23.06
CA VAL A 74 -17.30 8.39 -24.17
C VAL A 74 -18.04 7.16 -23.63
N LEU A 75 -17.53 6.54 -22.56
CA LEU A 75 -18.18 5.39 -21.94
C LEU A 75 -19.53 5.75 -21.30
N ILE A 76 -19.65 6.94 -20.71
CA ILE A 76 -20.88 7.45 -20.11
C ILE A 76 -21.94 7.70 -21.19
N ASP A 77 -21.55 8.30 -22.32
CA ASP A 77 -22.47 8.52 -23.44
C ASP A 77 -23.04 7.21 -23.98
N GLU A 78 -22.19 6.19 -24.14
CA GLU A 78 -22.64 4.85 -24.56
C GLU A 78 -23.50 4.16 -23.48
N TYR A 79 -23.17 4.32 -22.20
CA TYR A 79 -23.97 3.81 -21.08
C TYR A 79 -25.38 4.40 -21.08
N ASN A 80 -25.51 5.72 -21.22
CA ASN A 80 -26.80 6.41 -21.23
C ASN A 80 -27.68 5.97 -22.40
N LYS A 81 -27.09 5.73 -23.58
CA LYS A 81 -27.83 5.14 -24.73
C LYS A 81 -28.39 3.76 -24.42
N ILE A 82 -27.62 2.92 -23.71
CA ILE A 82 -28.07 1.57 -23.31
C ILE A 82 -29.21 1.67 -22.29
N VAL A 83 -29.10 2.58 -21.30
CA VAL A 83 -30.15 2.82 -20.30
C VAL A 83 -31.43 3.31 -20.97
N HIS A 84 -31.34 4.27 -21.89
CA HIS A 84 -32.50 4.76 -22.64
C HIS A 84 -33.15 3.65 -23.48
N ALA A 85 -32.36 2.90 -24.25
CA ALA A 85 -32.88 1.79 -25.05
C ALA A 85 -33.55 0.72 -24.18
N TYR A 86 -33.00 0.44 -23.00
CA TYR A 86 -33.63 -0.46 -22.03
C TYR A 86 -34.96 0.11 -21.50
N ASN A 87 -35.02 1.39 -21.16
CA ASN A 87 -36.25 2.03 -20.69
C ASN A 87 -37.37 2.02 -21.76
N GLU A 88 -37.01 2.06 -23.05
CA GLU A 88 -37.96 2.01 -24.16
C GLU A 88 -38.39 0.58 -24.55
N THR A 89 -37.44 -0.36 -24.55
CA THR A 89 -37.64 -1.70 -25.14
C THR A 89 -37.71 -2.84 -24.12
N GLY A 90 -37.21 -2.63 -22.91
CA GLY A 90 -37.00 -3.67 -21.89
C GLY A 90 -35.83 -4.60 -22.18
N GLU A 91 -35.07 -4.38 -23.27
CA GLU A 91 -33.93 -5.22 -23.65
C GLU A 91 -32.59 -4.51 -23.43
N ILE A 92 -31.57 -5.28 -23.05
CA ILE A 92 -30.22 -4.78 -22.82
C ILE A 92 -29.29 -5.34 -23.89
N HIS A 93 -28.69 -4.44 -24.67
CA HIS A 93 -27.76 -4.79 -25.74
C HIS A 93 -26.42 -4.09 -25.54
N TYR A 94 -25.39 -4.84 -25.14
CA TYR A 94 -24.03 -4.32 -25.00
C TYR A 94 -23.23 -4.49 -26.30
N SER A 95 -22.74 -3.39 -26.87
CA SER A 95 -21.87 -3.45 -28.03
C SER A 95 -20.47 -3.97 -27.63
N LYS A 96 -19.77 -4.65 -28.55
CA LYS A 96 -18.38 -5.08 -28.31
C LYS A 96 -17.45 -3.89 -28.02
N THR A 97 -17.70 -2.77 -28.69
CA THR A 97 -16.95 -1.52 -28.50
C THR A 97 -17.13 -0.98 -27.09
N PHE A 98 -18.36 -0.95 -26.59
CA PHE A 98 -18.67 -0.55 -25.22
C PHE A 98 -17.97 -1.45 -24.19
N LEU A 99 -18.04 -2.77 -24.37
CA LEU A 99 -17.40 -3.72 -23.45
C LEU A 99 -15.87 -3.54 -23.42
N SER A 100 -15.25 -3.38 -24.59
CA SER A 100 -13.81 -3.13 -24.70
C SER A 100 -13.40 -1.80 -24.07
N LEU A 101 -14.18 -0.74 -24.27
CA LEU A 101 -13.94 0.56 -23.65
C LEU A 101 -14.07 0.49 -22.13
N ASN A 102 -15.11 -0.16 -21.62
CA ASN A 102 -15.30 -0.36 -20.18
C ASN A 102 -14.11 -1.09 -19.55
N GLU A 103 -13.63 -2.16 -20.19
CA GLU A 103 -12.46 -2.89 -19.73
C GLU A 103 -11.21 -2.01 -19.73
N LYS A 104 -10.95 -1.28 -20.83
CA LYS A 104 -9.83 -0.34 -20.94
C LYS A 104 -9.84 0.69 -19.82
N CYS A 105 -10.98 1.35 -19.60
CA CYS A 105 -11.14 2.35 -18.54
C CYS A 105 -10.96 1.73 -17.14
N GLY A 106 -11.52 0.54 -16.90
CA GLY A 106 -11.41 -0.17 -15.63
C GLY A 106 -9.98 -0.63 -15.32
N VAL A 107 -9.22 -1.08 -16.32
CA VAL A 107 -7.79 -1.40 -16.18
C VAL A 107 -7.00 -0.13 -15.84
N LYS A 108 -7.21 0.95 -16.58
CA LYS A 108 -6.50 2.21 -16.36
C LYS A 108 -6.78 2.80 -14.97
N ARG A 109 -8.05 2.83 -14.53
CA ARG A 109 -8.40 3.28 -13.18
C ARG A 109 -7.71 2.44 -12.10
N ARG A 110 -7.72 1.11 -12.22
CA ARG A 110 -7.05 0.21 -11.27
C ARG A 110 -5.54 0.44 -11.24
N TYR A 111 -4.92 0.72 -12.39
CA TYR A 111 -3.51 1.09 -12.45
C TYR A 111 -3.23 2.37 -11.65
N MET A 112 -4.07 3.40 -11.82
CA MET A 112 -3.94 4.66 -11.05
C MET A 112 -4.18 4.46 -9.55
N GLU A 113 -5.12 3.58 -9.18
CA GLU A 113 -5.38 3.18 -7.79
C GLU A 113 -4.18 2.51 -7.10
N VAL A 114 -3.35 1.79 -7.87
CA VAL A 114 -2.08 1.21 -7.37
C VAL A 114 -1.00 2.28 -7.33
N PHE A 115 -1.04 3.23 -8.27
CA PHE A 115 -0.02 4.27 -8.36
C PHE A 115 -0.13 5.31 -7.24
N ILE A 116 -1.36 5.66 -6.85
CA ILE A 116 -1.63 6.58 -5.74
C ILE A 116 -2.35 5.81 -4.63
N PRO A 117 -1.61 5.19 -3.69
CA PRO A 117 -2.15 4.39 -2.58
C PRO A 117 -3.36 4.99 -1.84
N GLY A 118 -3.37 6.30 -1.65
CA GLY A 118 -4.44 7.00 -0.93
C GLY A 118 -5.70 7.31 -1.75
N ILE A 119 -5.68 7.13 -3.09
CA ILE A 119 -6.76 7.61 -3.96
C ILE A 119 -8.08 6.87 -3.73
N LYS A 120 -8.01 5.64 -3.21
CA LYS A 120 -9.18 4.83 -2.88
C LYS A 120 -10.02 5.41 -1.74
N LYS A 121 -9.47 6.32 -0.92
CA LYS A 121 -10.24 7.07 0.09
C LYS A 121 -11.42 7.84 -0.52
N ALA A 122 -11.32 8.21 -1.80
CA ALA A 122 -12.42 8.80 -2.55
C ALA A 122 -13.71 7.95 -2.46
N TYR A 123 -13.58 6.62 -2.38
CA TYR A 123 -14.72 5.70 -2.37
C TYR A 123 -15.48 5.72 -1.06
N ASP A 124 -14.79 6.04 0.04
CA ASP A 124 -15.36 6.10 1.39
C ASP A 124 -15.89 7.50 1.72
N LEU A 125 -15.22 8.55 1.20
CA LEU A 125 -15.57 9.95 1.47
C LEU A 125 -16.72 10.47 0.61
N ILE A 126 -16.92 9.89 -0.57
CA ILE A 126 -17.92 10.34 -1.53
C ILE A 126 -18.88 9.18 -1.81
N SER A 127 -20.16 9.41 -1.52
CA SER A 127 -21.23 8.42 -1.72
C SER A 127 -21.58 8.24 -3.20
N ASP A 128 -22.22 7.12 -3.55
CA ASP A 128 -22.71 6.89 -4.91
C ASP A 128 -23.84 7.89 -5.25
N GLU A 129 -24.69 8.19 -4.27
CA GLU A 129 -25.80 9.14 -4.38
C GLU A 129 -25.31 10.55 -4.75
N GLN A 130 -24.25 11.02 -4.10
CA GLN A 130 -23.64 12.32 -4.43
C GLN A 130 -23.13 12.38 -5.88
N ILE A 131 -22.65 11.26 -6.42
CA ILE A 131 -22.22 11.21 -7.82
C ILE A 131 -23.42 11.26 -8.76
N GLU A 132 -24.45 10.48 -8.48
CA GLU A 132 -25.65 10.39 -9.32
C GLU A 132 -26.38 11.74 -9.41
N GLU A 133 -26.54 12.42 -8.27
CA GLU A 133 -27.15 13.75 -8.21
C GLU A 133 -26.30 14.80 -8.93
N ARG A 134 -24.98 14.81 -8.69
CA ARG A 134 -24.11 15.87 -9.21
C ARG A 134 -23.86 15.75 -10.71
N PHE A 135 -23.84 14.54 -11.24
CA PHE A 135 -23.52 14.27 -12.64
C PHE A 135 -24.73 13.80 -13.47
N ASN A 136 -25.95 13.87 -12.90
CA ASN A 136 -27.20 13.43 -13.54
C ASN A 136 -27.08 12.03 -14.16
N LEU A 137 -26.52 11.10 -13.39
CA LEU A 137 -26.23 9.76 -13.87
C LEU A 137 -27.50 8.92 -13.80
N GLU A 138 -28.06 8.55 -14.95
CA GLU A 138 -29.24 7.68 -15.02
C GLU A 138 -28.87 6.27 -14.58
N SER A 139 -29.04 5.96 -13.29
CA SER A 139 -28.80 4.63 -12.75
C SER A 139 -30.06 3.77 -12.92
N ASN A 140 -29.92 2.63 -13.59
CA ASN A 140 -30.95 1.59 -13.64
C ASN A 140 -30.38 0.30 -13.07
N ASN A 141 -31.04 -0.25 -12.04
CA ASN A 141 -30.59 -1.46 -11.35
C ASN A 141 -30.47 -2.69 -12.27
N GLN A 142 -31.13 -2.67 -13.43
CA GLN A 142 -31.07 -3.73 -14.44
C GLN A 142 -29.89 -3.54 -15.41
N VAL A 143 -29.39 -2.31 -15.58
CA VAL A 143 -28.26 -1.97 -16.45
C VAL A 143 -27.01 -1.68 -15.61
N GLY A 144 -26.40 -2.75 -15.11
CA GLY A 144 -25.26 -2.68 -14.18
C GLY A 144 -23.86 -2.62 -14.82
N THR A 145 -23.72 -2.86 -16.12
CA THR A 145 -22.38 -2.85 -16.75
C THR A 145 -21.85 -1.41 -16.81
N SER A 146 -20.59 -1.21 -16.42
CA SER A 146 -19.87 0.07 -16.38
C SER A 146 -20.25 1.06 -15.27
N ILE A 147 -21.44 0.97 -14.67
CA ILE A 147 -21.90 1.94 -13.64
C ILE A 147 -20.93 2.05 -12.46
N THR A 148 -20.40 0.91 -11.98
CA THR A 148 -19.41 0.88 -10.89
C THR A 148 -18.12 1.60 -11.26
N HIS A 149 -17.68 1.49 -12.53
CA HIS A 149 -16.50 2.23 -12.98
C HIS A 149 -16.77 3.72 -13.04
N ILE A 150 -17.89 4.11 -13.64
CA ILE A 150 -18.29 5.50 -13.80
C ILE A 150 -18.40 6.20 -12.43
N ARG A 151 -19.08 5.56 -11.47
CA ARG A 151 -19.19 6.07 -10.09
C ARG A 151 -17.81 6.26 -9.46
N LYS A 152 -16.95 5.24 -9.53
CA LYS A 152 -15.58 5.31 -8.99
C LYS A 152 -14.73 6.39 -9.66
N PHE A 153 -14.82 6.54 -10.98
CA PHE A 153 -14.14 7.60 -11.71
C PHE A 153 -14.54 8.99 -11.19
N TYR A 154 -15.84 9.27 -11.08
CA TYR A 154 -16.30 10.55 -10.58
C TYR A 154 -15.95 10.81 -9.12
N LYS A 155 -15.97 9.78 -8.26
CA LYS A 155 -15.45 9.90 -6.89
C LYS A 155 -13.99 10.33 -6.88
N ILE A 156 -13.14 9.70 -7.71
CA ILE A 156 -11.74 10.12 -7.85
C ILE A 156 -11.66 11.56 -8.36
N LYS A 157 -12.40 11.90 -9.42
CA LYS A 157 -12.42 13.25 -10.01
C LYS A 157 -12.75 14.33 -8.97
N LEU A 158 -13.78 14.11 -8.17
CA LEU A 158 -14.16 15.03 -7.10
C LEU A 158 -13.14 15.06 -5.95
N PHE A 159 -12.59 13.90 -5.61
CA PHE A 159 -11.57 13.81 -4.56
C PHE A 159 -10.30 14.58 -4.93
N MET A 160 -9.95 14.63 -6.23
CA MET A 160 -8.80 15.38 -6.73
C MET A 160 -8.84 16.88 -6.42
N ASP A 161 -10.03 17.44 -6.23
CA ASP A 161 -10.22 18.85 -5.87
C ASP A 161 -10.11 19.12 -4.36
N THR A 162 -9.73 18.12 -3.56
CA THR A 162 -9.65 18.25 -2.09
C THR A 162 -8.21 18.42 -1.59
N ASP A 163 -8.05 19.10 -0.45
CA ASP A 163 -6.76 19.18 0.25
C ASP A 163 -6.20 17.79 0.61
N GLU A 164 -7.09 16.82 0.84
CA GLU A 164 -6.71 15.44 1.13
C GLU A 164 -6.01 14.80 -0.08
N PHE A 165 -6.45 15.09 -1.31
CA PHE A 165 -5.76 14.63 -2.51
C PHE A 165 -4.37 15.26 -2.67
N LEU A 166 -4.24 16.57 -2.43
CA LEU A 166 -2.93 17.25 -2.49
C LEU A 166 -1.91 16.58 -1.56
N ASN A 167 -2.34 16.15 -0.37
CA ASN A 167 -1.49 15.45 0.59
C ASN A 167 -1.04 14.05 0.15
N ILE A 168 -1.78 13.39 -0.77
CA ILE A 168 -1.47 12.03 -1.23
C ILE A 168 -0.95 11.96 -2.67
N LYS A 169 -1.11 13.05 -3.46
CA LYS A 169 -0.70 13.12 -4.87
C LYS A 169 0.80 12.88 -5.02
N GLU A 170 1.57 13.29 -4.02
CA GLU A 170 3.02 13.20 -3.99
C GLU A 170 3.48 12.47 -2.72
N PRO A 171 3.17 11.16 -2.61
CA PRO A 171 3.35 10.41 -1.37
C PRO A 171 4.81 10.36 -0.93
N LEU A 172 5.77 10.55 -1.84
CA LEU A 172 7.21 10.52 -1.55
C LEU A 172 7.78 11.85 -1.01
N LYS A 173 7.02 12.95 -0.98
CA LYS A 173 7.52 14.25 -0.48
C LYS A 173 7.82 14.26 1.03
N LEU A 174 7.44 13.21 1.76
CA LEU A 174 7.84 13.05 3.15
C LEU A 174 9.34 12.77 3.27
N VAL A 175 9.94 13.32 4.33
CA VAL A 175 11.31 12.97 4.73
C VAL A 175 11.26 11.66 5.51
N SER A 176 12.16 10.73 5.17
CA SER A 176 12.40 9.55 6.00
C SER A 176 13.86 9.43 6.43
N ILE A 177 14.09 8.74 7.55
CA ILE A 177 15.41 8.49 8.10
C ILE A 177 15.58 6.99 8.31
N TYR A 178 16.57 6.41 7.64
CA TYR A 178 16.96 5.03 7.84
C TYR A 178 18.02 4.91 8.94
N ASN A 179 17.79 3.99 9.88
CA ASN A 179 18.72 3.61 10.93
C ASN A 179 19.29 2.21 10.64
N PRO A 180 20.53 2.10 10.13
CA PRO A 180 21.20 0.82 9.92
C PRO A 180 21.28 -0.03 11.18
N GLY A 181 21.40 0.57 12.37
CA GLY A 181 21.54 -0.19 13.62
C GLY A 181 20.30 -0.99 14.02
N THR A 182 19.12 -0.63 13.51
CA THR A 182 17.86 -1.35 13.76
C THR A 182 17.14 -1.76 12.47
N GLU A 183 17.69 -1.38 11.32
CA GLU A 183 17.06 -1.45 9.99
C GLU A 183 15.69 -0.74 9.93
N HIS A 184 15.47 0.23 10.82
CA HIS A 184 14.21 0.96 10.87
C HIS A 184 14.22 2.11 9.87
N LEU A 185 13.08 2.32 9.23
CA LEU A 185 12.77 3.49 8.43
C LEU A 185 11.78 4.38 9.19
N LEU A 186 12.18 5.60 9.47
CA LEU A 186 11.45 6.56 10.29
C LEU A 186 10.83 7.62 9.38
N VAL A 187 9.51 7.61 9.21
CA VAL A 187 8.80 8.54 8.32
C VAL A 187 8.29 9.74 9.11
N LYS A 188 8.73 10.94 8.73
CA LYS A 188 8.45 12.19 9.44
C LYS A 188 7.07 12.74 9.07
N THR A 189 6.07 12.56 9.92
CA THR A 189 4.72 13.11 9.74
C THR A 189 3.90 12.96 11.02
N ASN A 190 2.84 13.77 11.18
CA ASN A 190 1.84 13.66 12.25
C ASN A 190 0.61 12.82 11.85
N ARG A 191 0.63 12.24 10.65
CA ARG A 191 -0.49 11.52 10.04
C ARG A 191 -0.07 10.13 9.60
N VAL A 192 -0.64 9.12 10.26
CA VAL A 192 -0.34 7.69 10.01
C VAL A 192 -0.66 7.26 8.57
N ASP A 193 -1.73 7.82 8.01
CA ASP A 193 -2.18 7.52 6.66
C ASP A 193 -1.23 8.07 5.59
N LEU A 194 -0.62 9.24 5.81
CA LEU A 194 0.43 9.77 4.94
C LEU A 194 1.71 8.94 5.03
N ALA A 195 2.06 8.48 6.23
CA ALA A 195 3.19 7.58 6.42
C ALA A 195 2.99 6.25 5.68
N ASN A 196 1.80 5.66 5.76
CA ASN A 196 1.47 4.43 5.04
C ASN A 196 1.51 4.64 3.51
N ASN A 197 0.96 5.74 3.00
CA ASN A 197 1.03 6.06 1.56
C ASN A 197 2.48 6.23 1.07
N TYR A 198 3.33 6.90 1.85
CA TYR A 198 4.76 7.03 1.56
C TYR A 198 5.43 5.65 1.46
N ILE A 199 5.17 4.76 2.42
CA ILE A 199 5.79 3.43 2.48
C ILE A 199 5.30 2.52 1.35
N GLU A 200 4.02 2.58 1.00
CA GLU A 200 3.49 1.83 -0.13
C GLU A 200 4.11 2.31 -1.46
N ALA A 201 4.19 3.63 -1.66
CA ALA A 201 4.83 4.22 -2.83
C ALA A 201 6.33 3.88 -2.91
N LEU A 202 7.06 4.01 -1.80
CA LEU A 202 8.49 3.68 -1.73
C LEU A 202 8.75 2.20 -2.03
N THR A 203 7.98 1.31 -1.39
CA THR A 203 8.10 -0.14 -1.59
C THR A 203 7.89 -0.51 -3.05
N ARG A 204 6.88 0.08 -3.70
CA ARG A 204 6.58 -0.14 -5.11
C ARG A 204 7.72 0.31 -6.01
N ILE A 205 8.24 1.52 -5.81
CA ILE A 205 9.35 2.06 -6.60
C ILE A 205 10.61 1.20 -6.46
N ILE A 206 10.94 0.76 -5.25
CA ILE A 206 12.05 -0.17 -5.01
C ILE A 206 11.83 -1.47 -5.80
N ASN A 207 10.62 -2.04 -5.71
CA ASN A 207 10.28 -3.34 -6.29
C ASN A 207 10.04 -3.32 -7.81
N GLU A 208 9.97 -2.13 -8.44
CA GLU A 208 9.86 -1.93 -9.88
C GLU A 208 11.19 -1.48 -10.51
N ASN A 209 12.12 -0.92 -9.72
CA ASN A 209 13.41 -0.47 -10.20
C ASN A 209 14.42 -1.62 -10.36
N LYS A 210 14.71 -2.00 -11.61
CA LYS A 210 15.64 -3.09 -11.94
C LYS A 210 17.05 -2.92 -11.37
N SER A 211 17.54 -1.68 -11.21
CA SER A 211 18.86 -1.42 -10.64
C SER A 211 18.89 -1.79 -9.16
N ILE A 212 17.87 -1.36 -8.42
CA ILE A 212 17.74 -1.62 -6.98
C ILE A 212 17.53 -3.12 -6.72
N ILE A 213 16.62 -3.75 -7.45
CA ILE A 213 16.29 -5.17 -7.30
C ILE A 213 17.53 -6.06 -7.47
N ARG A 214 18.47 -5.68 -8.35
CA ARG A 214 19.72 -6.45 -8.54
C ARG A 214 20.65 -6.42 -7.33
N GLN A 215 20.57 -5.38 -6.51
CA GLN A 215 21.47 -5.18 -5.36
C GLN A 215 20.90 -5.74 -4.07
N ILE A 216 19.61 -5.48 -3.82
CA ILE A 216 18.94 -5.80 -2.54
C ILE A 216 17.70 -6.67 -2.69
N GLY A 217 17.39 -7.16 -3.90
CA GLY A 217 16.18 -7.92 -4.18
C GLY A 217 14.90 -7.09 -4.08
N LYS A 218 13.77 -7.78 -4.06
CA LYS A 218 12.49 -7.15 -3.69
C LYS A 218 12.38 -7.06 -2.18
N VAL A 219 11.74 -6.02 -1.69
CA VAL A 219 11.60 -5.73 -0.26
C VAL A 219 10.13 -5.71 0.16
N ASN A 220 9.89 -5.97 1.44
CA ASN A 220 8.67 -5.58 2.12
C ASN A 220 9.03 -4.54 3.19
N ILE A 221 8.40 -3.38 3.16
CA ILE A 221 8.57 -2.37 4.21
C ILE A 221 7.30 -2.39 5.07
N ASN A 222 7.43 -2.93 6.28
CA ASN A 222 6.29 -3.18 7.15
C ASN A 222 6.28 -2.21 8.34
N PRO A 223 5.10 -1.79 8.82
CA PRO A 223 5.02 -1.01 10.05
C PRO A 223 5.51 -1.82 11.25
N ILE A 224 6.14 -1.11 12.20
CA ILE A 224 6.40 -1.65 13.53
C ILE A 224 5.21 -1.28 14.39
N TYR A 225 4.48 -2.28 14.89
CA TYR A 225 3.32 -2.07 15.73
C TYR A 225 3.72 -1.95 17.20
N GLU A 226 3.10 -1.02 17.91
CA GLU A 226 3.03 -1.03 19.38
C GLU A 226 1.98 -2.02 19.86
N SER A 227 0.89 -2.16 19.09
CA SER A 227 -0.21 -3.05 19.43
C SER A 227 -1.10 -3.32 18.22
N VAL A 228 -1.61 -4.53 18.14
CA VAL A 228 -2.69 -4.99 17.26
C VAL A 228 -3.78 -5.58 18.16
N TYR A 229 -5.00 -5.08 18.00
CA TYR A 229 -6.18 -5.50 18.77
C TYR A 229 -7.27 -6.02 17.83
N LEU A 230 -7.86 -7.15 18.19
CA LEU A 230 -8.93 -7.82 17.47
C LEU A 230 -10.30 -7.44 18.07
N ASP A 231 -11.10 -6.71 17.31
CA ASP A 231 -12.40 -6.18 17.75
C ASP A 231 -13.57 -7.05 17.28
N GLY A 232 -14.55 -7.25 18.17
CA GLY A 232 -15.77 -8.01 17.87
C GLY A 232 -15.55 -9.51 17.66
N ASP A 233 -16.58 -10.22 17.26
CA ASP A 233 -16.49 -11.67 17.06
C ASP A 233 -15.82 -11.98 15.70
N ILE A 234 -14.61 -12.54 15.76
CA ILE A 234 -13.82 -12.86 14.57
C ILE A 234 -13.94 -14.35 14.28
N THR A 235 -14.59 -14.71 13.17
CA THR A 235 -14.75 -16.10 12.72
C THR A 235 -13.64 -16.56 11.79
N GLU A 236 -12.95 -15.60 11.14
CA GLU A 236 -11.85 -15.86 10.21
C GLU A 236 -10.82 -14.73 10.30
N ILE A 237 -9.55 -15.11 10.43
CA ILE A 237 -8.41 -14.21 10.32
C ILE A 237 -7.32 -14.84 9.45
N SER A 238 -6.75 -14.03 8.58
CA SER A 238 -5.56 -14.36 7.82
C SER A 238 -4.51 -13.28 8.04
N PHE A 239 -3.25 -13.67 8.18
CA PHE A 239 -2.15 -12.71 8.27
C PHE A 239 -0.91 -13.25 7.56
N VAL A 240 -0.05 -12.32 7.15
CA VAL A 240 1.17 -12.63 6.40
C VAL A 240 2.38 -12.16 7.18
N ILE A 241 3.32 -13.08 7.42
CA ILE A 241 4.58 -12.82 8.09
C ILE A 241 5.70 -12.95 7.07
N VAL A 242 6.60 -11.98 7.02
CA VAL A 242 7.75 -12.02 6.10
C VAL A 242 8.98 -12.61 6.77
N TYR A 243 9.94 -13.00 5.93
CA TYR A 243 11.23 -13.51 6.39
C TYR A 243 11.89 -12.55 7.41
N PRO A 244 12.38 -13.06 8.55
CA PRO A 244 12.96 -12.22 9.59
C PRO A 244 14.39 -11.78 9.24
N ASN A 245 14.61 -10.47 9.28
CA ASN A 245 15.94 -9.86 9.08
C ASN A 245 16.48 -9.26 10.38
N GLY A 246 17.81 -9.29 10.54
CA GLY A 246 18.53 -8.69 11.66
C GLY A 246 19.87 -9.38 11.93
N ASN A 247 20.77 -8.70 12.65
CA ASN A 247 22.04 -9.27 13.10
C ASN A 247 22.22 -9.12 14.64
N PRO A 248 22.04 -10.20 15.43
CA PRO A 248 21.54 -11.51 15.01
C PRO A 248 20.03 -11.46 14.70
N PRO A 249 19.50 -12.40 13.90
CA PRO A 249 18.06 -12.58 13.77
C PRO A 249 17.50 -12.88 15.16
N LEU A 250 16.55 -12.07 15.63
CA LEU A 250 15.95 -12.27 16.96
C LEU A 250 15.18 -13.60 17.02
N ASP A 251 14.71 -14.11 15.87
CA ASP A 251 14.04 -15.41 15.74
C ASP A 251 15.00 -16.46 15.16
N ARG A 252 15.71 -17.17 16.05
CA ARG A 252 16.66 -18.23 15.65
C ARG A 252 15.98 -19.54 15.20
N HIS A 253 14.68 -19.71 15.48
CA HIS A 253 13.85 -20.85 15.06
C HIS A 253 12.61 -20.29 14.39
N ASN A 254 12.63 -20.21 13.07
CA ASN A 254 11.52 -19.73 12.27
C ASN A 254 11.39 -20.64 11.06
N ILE A 255 10.18 -21.18 10.84
CA ILE A 255 9.86 -22.04 9.70
C ILE A 255 10.29 -21.41 8.38
N LEU A 256 10.22 -20.08 8.25
CA LEU A 256 10.65 -19.34 7.07
C LEU A 256 12.15 -19.49 6.77
N ARG A 257 12.98 -19.52 7.81
CA ARG A 257 14.43 -19.75 7.68
C ARG A 257 14.72 -21.18 7.28
N ASP A 258 14.10 -22.12 7.97
CA ASP A 258 14.34 -23.55 7.74
C ASP A 258 13.83 -24.02 6.37
N SER A 259 12.74 -23.41 5.89
CA SER A 259 12.16 -23.71 4.57
C SER A 259 12.66 -22.80 3.46
N PHE A 260 13.51 -21.82 3.76
CA PHE A 260 13.96 -20.78 2.81
C PHE A 260 12.80 -20.06 2.09
N ALA A 261 11.69 -19.84 2.79
CA ALA A 261 10.49 -19.21 2.24
C ALA A 261 10.49 -17.70 2.48
N LYS A 262 10.04 -16.90 1.51
CA LYS A 262 9.98 -15.43 1.63
C LYS A 262 8.92 -14.93 2.62
N GLU A 263 7.82 -15.66 2.78
CA GLU A 263 6.67 -15.28 3.62
C GLU A 263 5.85 -16.51 4.02
N GLU A 264 5.16 -16.39 5.16
CA GLU A 264 4.24 -17.38 5.73
C GLU A 264 2.85 -16.75 5.70
N GLU A 265 1.89 -17.45 5.08
CA GLU A 265 0.49 -17.06 5.09
C GLU A 265 -0.25 -17.97 6.05
N VAL A 266 -0.77 -17.40 7.14
CA VAL A 266 -1.55 -18.13 8.13
C VAL A 266 -3.00 -17.76 7.96
N LYS A 267 -3.88 -18.78 7.95
CA LYS A 267 -5.33 -18.63 7.95
C LYS A 267 -5.93 -19.46 9.07
N LEU A 268 -6.62 -18.80 9.98
CA LEU A 268 -7.36 -19.42 11.07
C LEU A 268 -8.85 -19.25 10.84
N ILE A 269 -9.60 -20.34 10.98
CA ILE A 269 -11.05 -20.39 10.83
C ILE A 269 -11.63 -21.01 12.09
N GLY A 270 -12.62 -20.35 12.69
CA GLY A 270 -13.32 -20.85 13.86
C GLY A 270 -14.08 -22.16 13.59
N THR A 271 -14.32 -22.94 14.64
CA THR A 271 -15.12 -24.16 14.56
C THR A 271 -16.61 -23.79 14.45
N ASP A 272 -17.32 -24.33 13.45
CA ASP A 272 -18.78 -24.28 13.30
C ASP A 272 -19.44 -22.95 13.76
N GLU A 273 -19.18 -21.86 13.04
CA GLU A 273 -19.68 -20.49 13.30
C GLU A 273 -19.23 -19.85 14.62
N MET A 274 -18.40 -20.52 15.43
CA MET A 274 -17.87 -19.94 16.67
C MET A 274 -16.73 -18.95 16.40
N PRO A 275 -16.64 -17.87 17.20
CA PRO A 275 -15.51 -16.95 17.11
C PRO A 275 -14.21 -17.62 17.56
N LEU A 276 -13.11 -17.18 16.95
CA LEU A 276 -11.75 -17.54 17.35
C LEU A 276 -11.42 -16.96 18.73
N ARG A 277 -10.61 -17.69 19.51
CA ARG A 277 -10.00 -17.15 20.72
C ARG A 277 -8.95 -16.12 20.31
N LYS A 278 -9.10 -14.89 20.79
CA LYS A 278 -8.32 -13.74 20.30
C LYS A 278 -6.95 -13.66 20.94
N GLU A 279 -6.84 -13.93 22.23
CA GLU A 279 -5.65 -13.69 23.03
C GLU A 279 -4.39 -14.38 22.46
N PRO A 280 -4.43 -15.66 22.06
CA PRO A 280 -3.24 -16.32 21.48
C PRO A 280 -2.87 -15.75 20.10
N ILE A 281 -3.88 -15.30 19.35
CA ILE A 281 -3.71 -14.74 18.02
C ILE A 281 -3.08 -13.34 18.14
N GLU A 282 -3.62 -12.51 19.03
CA GLU A 282 -3.08 -11.19 19.36
C GLU A 282 -1.65 -11.29 19.88
N GLU A 283 -1.36 -12.19 20.82
CA GLU A 283 0.00 -12.39 21.34
C GLU A 283 0.99 -12.69 20.20
N TYR A 284 0.65 -13.65 19.35
CA TYR A 284 1.49 -14.04 18.21
C TYR A 284 1.67 -12.91 17.19
N ILE A 285 0.57 -12.24 16.81
CA ILE A 285 0.60 -11.14 15.85
C ILE A 285 1.39 -9.94 16.39
N ASN A 286 1.22 -9.60 17.67
CA ASN A 286 1.97 -8.53 18.32
C ASN A 286 3.47 -8.86 18.38
N GLU A 287 3.84 -10.09 18.74
CA GLU A 287 5.24 -10.52 18.75
C GLU A 287 5.92 -10.31 17.38
N LYS A 288 5.22 -10.62 16.28
CA LYS A 288 5.73 -10.38 14.92
C LYS A 288 5.63 -8.92 14.48
N GLY A 289 4.59 -8.21 14.94
CA GLY A 289 4.35 -6.80 14.64
C GLY A 289 5.38 -5.86 15.26
N GLU A 290 5.79 -6.10 16.51
CA GLU A 290 6.83 -5.34 17.22
C GLU A 290 8.20 -5.46 16.57
N LYS A 291 8.45 -6.59 15.89
CA LYS A 291 9.68 -6.85 15.13
C LYS A 291 9.63 -6.33 13.69
N GLY A 292 8.48 -5.85 13.22
CA GLY A 292 8.28 -5.38 11.84
C GLY A 292 8.19 -6.51 10.80
N TYR A 293 7.80 -7.72 11.21
CA TYR A 293 7.65 -8.87 10.31
C TYR A 293 6.20 -9.09 9.84
N LEU A 294 5.24 -8.43 10.47
CA LEU A 294 3.83 -8.52 10.09
C LEU A 294 3.54 -7.62 8.88
N LYS A 295 3.28 -8.24 7.73
CA LYS A 295 3.01 -7.55 6.46
C LYS A 295 1.55 -7.15 6.32
N ASN A 296 0.63 -8.10 6.48
CA ASN A 296 -0.80 -7.87 6.29
C ASN A 296 -1.63 -8.62 7.34
N ILE A 297 -2.80 -8.08 7.64
CA ILE A 297 -3.85 -8.71 8.44
C ILE A 297 -5.17 -8.54 7.70
N PHE A 298 -5.93 -9.62 7.60
CA PHE A 298 -7.27 -9.65 7.03
C PHE A 298 -8.20 -10.36 8.01
N THR A 299 -9.33 -9.74 8.34
CA THR A 299 -10.31 -10.32 9.26
C THR A 299 -11.70 -10.26 8.66
N LYS A 300 -12.51 -11.29 8.87
CA LYS A 300 -13.98 -11.17 8.80
C LYS A 300 -14.48 -10.66 10.15
N GLY A 301 -14.31 -9.36 10.37
CA GLY A 301 -14.48 -8.67 11.64
C GLY A 301 -13.76 -7.33 11.60
N ALA A 302 -13.56 -6.70 12.77
CA ALA A 302 -12.79 -5.47 12.88
C ALA A 302 -11.47 -5.71 13.61
N PHE A 303 -10.46 -4.90 13.30
CA PHE A 303 -9.22 -4.86 14.07
C PHE A 303 -8.70 -3.42 14.12
N ARG A 304 -7.91 -3.12 15.14
CA ARG A 304 -7.21 -1.84 15.30
C ARG A 304 -5.73 -2.08 15.39
N THR A 305 -4.96 -1.19 14.78
CA THR A 305 -3.51 -1.20 14.88
C THR A 305 -3.01 0.14 15.40
N LYS A 306 -1.94 0.10 16.17
CA LYS A 306 -1.19 1.27 16.60
C LYS A 306 0.24 1.11 16.12
N ILE A 307 0.63 1.93 15.15
CA ILE A 307 2.01 1.97 14.65
C ILE A 307 2.87 2.72 15.67
N LYS A 308 4.07 2.21 15.92
CA LYS A 308 5.05 2.81 16.82
C LYS A 308 5.40 4.22 16.39
N GLN A 309 5.39 5.12 17.36
CA GLN A 309 5.73 6.54 17.17
C GLN A 309 6.96 6.93 17.99
N ILE A 310 7.82 7.78 17.42
CA ILE A 310 8.96 8.37 18.11
C ILE A 310 8.86 9.90 18.02
N ASN A 311 8.90 10.58 19.17
CA ASN A 311 8.68 12.03 19.25
C ASN A 311 9.95 12.87 19.14
N ASN A 312 11.13 12.25 19.29
CA ASN A 312 12.44 12.88 19.16
C ASN A 312 13.46 11.87 18.64
N LEU A 313 14.04 12.16 17.48
CA LEU A 313 15.28 11.54 17.05
C LEU A 313 16.43 12.30 17.71
N ASN A 314 17.27 11.62 18.49
CA ASN A 314 18.54 12.19 18.95
C ASN A 314 19.53 12.47 17.79
N ALA A 315 19.10 12.31 16.53
CA ALA A 315 19.88 12.54 15.31
C ALA A 315 20.04 14.03 14.96
N ASP A 316 19.19 14.93 15.47
CA ASP A 316 19.30 16.38 15.22
C ASP A 316 20.33 17.09 16.13
N LYS A 317 21.16 16.32 16.88
CA LYS A 317 22.23 16.86 17.71
C LYS A 317 23.61 16.53 17.12
N ARG A 318 23.97 17.17 16.01
CA ARG A 318 25.21 17.97 15.84
C ARG A 318 25.41 18.39 14.40
#